data_AF-A0A9R0T630-F1
#
_entry.id   AF-A0A9R0T630-F1
#
_cell.length_a   1.000
_cell.length_b   1.000
_cell.length_c   1.000
_cell.angle_alpha   90.00
_cell.angle_beta   90.00
_cell.angle_gamma   90.00
#
_symmetry.space_group_name_H-M   'P 1'
#
loop_
_entity.id
_entity.type
_entity.pdbx_description
1 polymer ?
#
loop_
_entity_poly.entity_id
_entity_poly.type
_entity_poly.pdbx_seq_one_letter_code
_entity_poly.pdbx_strand_id
1 'polypeptide(L)'
;MGETAMAGYGLDRPPRCSVSFDTPCGALLRELEQIWTEIGEREQDKDRMFQELEAECMRVYRRKVDSANADRSQLRQSVMAKEAELKALVASIGENTTQFKVNEKHASLKEQLAAVTPLLDDLRAMKEERIKQFSNVQSQIETINAQISDHNYQHDDGSSKRLNNDHDLSTRRLADLQMQLRNLQKEKSDRLQKVFVYVDEVHCLCAVLGMDFAKTVKDVHPSLHGTNSDNSTNISDSTLEGLTQTILKLKAEKRTRVSKLQETVGKLHKLWNLMESTEQERRHFSEVAAVLGSSEEEITSPSVLSLETIQETEEEVERLTKQKASRMKELVLKRRVELENICRNAHMEPDTSTAPEKIVALIDSGLVDPCELLSNIEAQIAKANEESYTRKDIMERVDKWLSACDEETWLEEYNQDDNRYSAGRGAHLNLKRAEKARVLVQKIPTMIDNLIDKTFAWEDESNTPFLYDGVRLVAILEEQKLRRVQKEEDKKRYWTRRSCRIYCLKRRS
;
A
#
# COMPACT_ATOMS: atom_id res chain seq x y z
N MET A 1 -83.48 0.66 49.98
CA MET A 1 -84.78 0.26 50.58
C MET A 1 -85.25 1.39 51.46
N GLY A 2 -86.47 1.88 51.25
CA GLY A 2 -87.19 2.76 52.18
C GLY A 2 -87.32 4.22 51.75
N GLU A 3 -88.18 4.50 50.78
CA GLU A 3 -88.94 5.75 50.74
C GLU A 3 -89.94 5.77 51.90
N THR A 4 -90.21 6.94 52.48
CA THR A 4 -91.56 7.30 52.95
C THR A 4 -91.62 8.81 53.18
N ALA A 5 -92.60 9.44 52.54
CA ALA A 5 -92.92 10.85 52.64
C ALA A 5 -94.29 11.03 53.32
N MET A 6 -94.43 12.18 54.00
CA MET A 6 -95.64 12.97 54.30
C MET A 6 -96.73 12.39 55.24
N ALA A 7 -97.01 13.10 56.35
CA ALA A 7 -98.10 14.07 56.46
C ALA A 7 -98.41 14.47 57.93
N GLY A 8 -98.88 15.70 58.14
CA GLY A 8 -99.93 16.00 59.14
C GLY A 8 -99.56 16.88 60.35
N TYR A 9 -100.04 18.12 60.33
CA TYR A 9 -100.01 19.13 61.40
C TYR A 9 -100.85 18.75 62.65
N GLY A 10 -100.43 19.24 63.82
CA GLY A 10 -101.25 19.31 65.03
C GLY A 10 -100.43 19.81 66.22
N LEU A 11 -100.66 21.07 66.61
CA LEU A 11 -100.01 21.77 67.73
C LEU A 11 -100.22 21.03 69.05
N ASP A 12 -99.15 20.42 69.58
CA ASP A 12 -98.97 20.24 71.01
C ASP A 12 -97.67 20.90 71.43
N ARG A 13 -97.82 21.95 72.23
CA ARG A 13 -96.76 22.72 72.86
C ARG A 13 -95.90 21.74 73.68
N PRO A 14 -94.60 21.54 73.37
CA PRO A 14 -93.78 20.71 74.23
C PRO A 14 -93.68 21.38 75.60
N PRO A 15 -93.78 20.59 76.70
CA PRO A 15 -93.62 21.12 78.04
C PRO A 15 -92.24 21.78 78.16
N ARG A 16 -92.18 22.84 78.97
CA ARG A 16 -90.96 23.59 79.32
C ARG A 16 -89.77 22.63 79.38
N CYS A 17 -88.72 22.95 78.63
CA CYS A 17 -87.41 22.32 78.80
C CYS A 17 -87.07 22.43 80.30
N SER A 18 -87.10 21.31 81.02
CA SER A 18 -86.68 21.28 82.41
C SER A 18 -85.19 21.57 82.40
N VAL A 19 -84.85 22.82 82.71
CA VAL A 19 -83.47 23.23 82.97
C VAL A 19 -82.94 22.30 84.06
N SER A 20 -81.96 21.48 83.73
CA SER A 20 -81.28 20.63 84.70
C SER A 20 -80.47 21.53 85.62
N PHE A 21 -80.92 21.63 86.87
CA PHE A 21 -80.34 22.49 87.91
C PHE A 21 -79.12 21.87 88.62
N ASP A 22 -78.58 20.75 88.12
CA ASP A 22 -77.42 20.05 88.71
C ASP A 22 -76.08 20.34 87.98
N THR A 23 -76.05 21.38 87.15
CA THR A 23 -74.80 21.84 86.50
C THR A 23 -74.29 23.14 87.14
N PRO A 24 -72.98 23.44 87.09
CA PRO A 24 -72.44 24.72 87.55
C PRO A 24 -73.12 25.94 86.90
N CYS A 25 -73.54 25.82 85.64
CA CYS A 25 -74.38 26.83 84.98
C CYS A 25 -75.77 26.93 85.61
N GLY A 26 -76.42 25.79 85.92
CA GLY A 26 -77.72 25.77 86.60
C GLY A 26 -77.70 26.39 88.01
N ALA A 27 -76.59 26.30 88.74
CA ALA A 27 -76.41 26.98 90.03
C ALA A 27 -76.36 28.52 89.87
N LEU A 28 -75.57 29.01 88.91
CA LEU A 28 -75.46 30.45 88.60
C LEU A 28 -76.78 31.03 88.07
N LEU A 29 -77.54 30.25 87.29
CA LEU A 29 -78.86 30.67 86.80
C LEU A 29 -79.88 30.81 87.94
N ARG A 30 -79.85 29.94 88.96
CA ARG A 30 -80.69 30.05 90.16
C ARG A 30 -80.30 31.25 91.03
N GLU A 31 -79.01 31.50 91.18
CA GLU A 31 -78.51 32.67 91.91
C GLU A 31 -78.95 33.97 91.20
N LEU A 32 -78.88 33.99 89.87
CA LEU A 32 -79.36 35.11 89.04
C LEU A 32 -80.89 35.29 89.14
N GLU A 33 -81.66 34.19 89.14
CA GLU A 33 -83.11 34.18 89.35
C GLU A 33 -83.50 34.75 90.72
N GLN A 34 -82.79 34.32 91.78
CA GLN A 34 -82.99 34.78 93.15
C GLN A 34 -82.70 36.29 93.25
N ILE A 35 -81.58 36.76 92.69
CA ILE A 35 -81.21 38.19 92.67
C ILE A 35 -82.26 39.02 91.93
N TRP A 36 -82.73 38.59 90.75
CA TRP A 36 -83.78 39.31 90.02
C TRP A 36 -85.12 39.32 90.75
N THR A 37 -85.41 38.27 91.53
CA THR A 37 -86.61 38.20 92.37
C THR A 37 -86.52 39.15 93.56
N GLU A 38 -85.34 39.31 94.15
CA GLU A 38 -85.08 40.27 95.23
C GLU A 38 -85.12 41.74 94.75
N ILE A 39 -84.68 42.01 93.52
CA ILE A 39 -84.72 43.35 92.90
C ILE A 39 -86.15 43.75 92.48
N GLY A 40 -87.05 42.78 92.27
CA GLY A 40 -88.43 43.02 91.86
C GLY A 40 -88.65 43.04 90.34
N GLU A 41 -87.80 42.38 89.57
CA GLU A 41 -87.94 42.28 88.11
C GLU A 41 -89.22 41.54 87.71
N ARG A 42 -89.85 41.98 86.61
CA ARG A 42 -91.06 41.32 86.09
C ARG A 42 -90.70 39.96 85.51
N GLU A 43 -91.56 38.96 85.72
CA GLU A 43 -91.36 37.60 85.18
C GLU A 43 -91.12 37.57 83.65
N GLN A 44 -91.78 38.46 82.89
CA GLN A 44 -91.54 38.60 81.44
C GLN A 44 -90.14 39.10 81.09
N ASP A 45 -89.57 40.00 81.91
CA ASP A 45 -88.23 40.53 81.71
C ASP A 45 -87.17 39.49 82.13
N LYS A 46 -87.40 38.73 83.20
CA LYS A 46 -86.57 37.57 83.58
C LYS A 46 -86.54 36.50 82.49
N ASP A 47 -87.72 36.09 81.98
CA ASP A 47 -87.83 35.12 80.88
C ASP A 47 -87.08 35.61 79.62
N ARG A 48 -87.17 36.92 79.29
CA ARG A 48 -86.42 37.51 78.17
C ARG A 48 -84.91 37.44 78.40
N MET A 49 -84.43 37.85 79.57
CA MET A 49 -83.00 37.83 79.90
C MET A 49 -82.43 36.40 79.94
N PHE A 50 -83.19 35.42 80.45
CA PHE A 50 -82.81 34.01 80.37
C PHE A 50 -82.73 33.50 78.92
N GLN A 51 -83.67 33.88 78.05
CA GLN A 51 -83.62 33.55 76.63
C GLN A 51 -82.43 34.21 75.91
N GLU A 52 -82.06 35.43 76.26
CA GLU A 52 -80.88 36.13 75.72
C GLU A 52 -79.58 35.40 76.13
N LEU A 53 -79.48 34.98 77.38
CA LEU A 53 -78.34 34.23 77.90
C LEU A 53 -78.24 32.82 77.26
N GLU A 54 -79.37 32.13 77.09
CA GLU A 54 -79.45 30.87 76.35
C GLU A 54 -79.01 31.06 74.89
N ALA A 55 -79.48 32.13 74.23
CA ALA A 55 -79.09 32.46 72.86
C ALA A 55 -77.59 32.78 72.75
N GLU A 56 -76.99 33.44 73.73
CA GLU A 56 -75.56 33.72 73.79
C GLU A 56 -74.72 32.45 74.02
N CYS A 57 -75.12 31.60 74.97
CA CYS A 57 -74.51 30.29 75.19
C CYS A 57 -74.54 29.43 73.92
N MET A 58 -75.70 29.37 73.25
CA MET A 58 -75.86 28.66 71.99
C MET A 58 -75.00 29.24 70.87
N ARG A 59 -74.80 30.57 70.82
CA ARG A 59 -73.89 31.24 69.86
C ARG A 59 -72.44 30.86 70.09
N VAL A 60 -72.01 30.68 71.34
CA VAL A 60 -70.66 30.22 71.68
C VAL A 60 -70.47 28.74 71.31
N TYR A 61 -71.43 27.88 71.66
CA TYR A 61 -71.38 26.47 71.28
C TYR A 61 -71.36 26.27 69.76
N ARG A 62 -72.23 26.97 69.01
CA ARG A 62 -72.20 26.94 67.53
C ARG A 62 -70.85 27.37 66.98
N ARG A 63 -70.31 28.52 67.43
CA ARG A 63 -68.97 28.98 67.00
C ARG A 63 -67.87 27.94 67.25
N LYS A 64 -67.89 27.25 68.40
CA LYS A 64 -66.90 26.19 68.70
C LYS A 64 -67.10 24.95 67.84
N VAL A 65 -68.34 24.54 67.59
CA VAL A 65 -68.67 23.42 66.68
C VAL A 65 -68.28 23.77 65.24
N ASP A 66 -68.55 24.99 64.79
CA ASP A 66 -68.21 25.46 63.44
C ASP A 66 -66.68 25.53 63.25
N SER A 67 -65.95 26.07 64.23
CA SER A 67 -64.48 26.06 64.24
C SER A 67 -63.92 24.64 64.19
N ALA A 68 -64.43 23.72 65.03
CA ALA A 68 -63.97 22.33 65.02
C ALA A 68 -64.34 21.60 63.72
N ASN A 69 -65.48 21.94 63.11
CA ASN A 69 -65.89 21.43 61.80
C ASN A 69 -64.97 21.94 60.67
N ALA A 70 -64.57 23.21 60.72
CA ALA A 70 -63.60 23.79 59.79
C ALA A 70 -62.22 23.13 59.93
N ASP A 71 -61.73 22.95 61.16
CA ASP A 71 -60.46 22.25 61.41
C ASP A 71 -60.53 20.79 60.90
N ARG A 72 -61.66 20.12 61.13
CA ARG A 72 -61.91 18.75 60.65
C ARG A 72 -61.94 18.67 59.12
N SER A 73 -62.57 19.62 58.44
CA SER A 73 -62.63 19.63 56.97
C SER A 73 -61.26 19.93 56.37
N GLN A 74 -60.50 20.86 56.95
CA GLN A 74 -59.12 21.17 56.54
C GLN A 74 -58.21 19.95 56.70
N LEU A 75 -58.27 19.25 57.84
CA LEU A 75 -57.48 18.03 58.06
C LEU A 75 -57.84 16.93 57.05
N ARG A 76 -59.14 16.72 56.79
CA ARG A 76 -59.58 15.75 55.77
C ARG A 76 -59.07 16.10 54.37
N GLN A 77 -59.14 17.36 53.98
CA GLN A 77 -58.60 17.82 52.69
C GLN A 77 -57.08 17.60 52.61
N SER A 78 -56.34 17.90 53.67
CA SER A 78 -54.90 17.70 53.70
C SER A 78 -54.51 16.22 53.59
N VAL A 79 -55.22 15.32 54.29
CA VAL A 79 -55.02 13.87 54.18
C VAL A 79 -55.30 13.39 52.76
N MET A 80 -56.45 13.76 52.17
CA MET A 80 -56.79 13.39 50.79
C MET A 80 -55.76 13.91 49.78
N ALA A 81 -55.25 15.14 49.96
CA ALA A 81 -54.24 15.72 49.09
C ALA A 81 -52.91 14.96 49.16
N LYS A 82 -52.43 14.65 50.37
CA LYS A 82 -51.19 13.88 50.55
C LYS A 82 -51.33 12.43 50.05
N GLU A 83 -52.47 11.78 50.26
CA GLU A 83 -52.75 10.45 49.71
C GLU A 83 -52.81 10.44 48.18
N ALA A 84 -53.37 11.49 47.58
CA ALA A 84 -53.37 11.66 46.13
C ALA A 84 -51.96 11.84 45.57
N GLU A 85 -51.12 12.67 46.23
CA GLU A 85 -49.71 12.83 45.88
C GLU A 85 -48.94 11.51 46.03
N LEU A 86 -49.17 10.77 47.11
CA LEU A 86 -48.54 9.46 47.33
C LEU A 86 -48.90 8.47 46.21
N LYS A 87 -50.17 8.38 45.82
CA LYS A 87 -50.62 7.55 44.69
C LYS A 87 -49.96 7.96 43.37
N ALA A 88 -49.82 9.27 43.13
CA ALA A 88 -49.17 9.79 41.93
C ALA A 88 -47.66 9.49 41.89
N LEU A 89 -46.95 9.65 43.02
CA LEU A 89 -45.53 9.34 43.14
C LEU A 89 -45.26 7.83 42.97
N VAL A 90 -46.08 6.99 43.60
CA VAL A 90 -46.00 5.53 43.43
C VAL A 90 -46.21 5.13 41.97
N ALA A 91 -47.19 5.75 41.29
CA ALA A 91 -47.43 5.49 39.86
C ALA A 91 -46.25 5.90 38.97
N SER A 92 -45.58 7.02 39.29
CA SER A 92 -44.41 7.52 38.55
C SER A 92 -43.14 6.68 38.77
N ILE A 93 -42.90 6.21 40.01
CA ILE A 93 -41.74 5.38 40.38
C ILE A 93 -41.96 3.90 39.99
N GLY A 94 -43.21 3.46 39.86
CA GLY A 94 -43.56 2.11 39.39
C GLY A 94 -43.20 0.97 40.35
N GLU A 95 -42.95 1.25 41.63
CA GLU A 95 -42.60 0.25 42.65
C GLU A 95 -43.85 -0.34 43.32
N ASN A 96 -43.80 -1.63 43.69
CA ASN A 96 -44.92 -2.36 44.26
C ASN A 96 -45.35 -1.77 45.62
N THR A 97 -46.59 -1.31 45.68
CA THR A 97 -47.20 -0.44 46.71
C THR A 97 -47.46 -1.13 48.07
N THR A 98 -46.82 -2.25 48.37
CA THR A 98 -47.06 -2.99 49.62
C THR A 98 -46.39 -2.35 50.83
N GLN A 99 -45.31 -1.58 50.64
CA GLN A 99 -44.60 -0.86 51.72
C GLN A 99 -45.27 0.45 52.17
N PHE A 100 -46.14 1.05 51.35
CA PHE A 100 -46.67 2.40 51.58
C PHE A 100 -48.15 2.44 51.98
N LYS A 101 -48.67 1.37 52.59
CA LYS A 101 -50.07 1.31 53.04
C LYS A 101 -50.24 1.95 54.41
N VAL A 102 -51.00 3.04 54.47
CA VAL A 102 -51.45 3.64 55.73
C VAL A 102 -52.64 2.83 56.25
N ASN A 103 -52.60 2.41 57.51
CA ASN A 103 -53.64 1.58 58.11
C ASN A 103 -54.83 2.48 58.54
N GLU A 104 -55.76 2.70 57.62
CA GLU A 104 -56.81 3.74 57.70
C GLU A 104 -57.90 3.51 58.75
N LYS A 105 -58.09 2.27 59.22
CA LYS A 105 -59.39 1.87 59.80
C LYS A 105 -59.66 2.31 61.24
N HIS A 106 -58.65 2.79 61.99
CA HIS A 106 -58.84 3.12 63.43
C HIS A 106 -58.08 4.37 63.96
N ALA A 107 -57.40 5.14 63.11
CA ALA A 107 -56.57 6.28 63.54
C ALA A 107 -57.31 7.63 63.41
N SER A 108 -56.99 8.59 64.29
CA SER A 108 -57.48 9.97 64.19
C SER A 108 -56.90 10.69 62.97
N LEU A 109 -57.56 11.74 62.47
CA LEU A 109 -57.09 12.50 61.29
C LEU A 109 -55.67 13.06 61.45
N LYS A 110 -55.27 13.43 62.68
CA LYS A 110 -53.92 13.90 62.98
C LYS A 110 -52.89 12.77 62.90
N GLU A 111 -53.23 11.58 63.40
CA GLU A 111 -52.36 10.39 63.32
C GLU A 111 -52.21 9.90 61.87
N GLN A 112 -53.29 9.92 61.08
CA GLN A 112 -53.23 9.61 59.64
C GLN A 112 -52.29 10.58 58.91
N LEU A 113 -52.39 11.88 59.16
CA LEU A 113 -51.50 12.87 58.57
C LEU A 113 -50.03 12.66 58.99
N ALA A 114 -49.79 12.37 60.27
CA ALA A 114 -48.46 12.09 60.80
C ALA A 114 -47.85 10.80 60.20
N ALA A 115 -48.68 9.80 59.88
CA ALA A 115 -48.23 8.56 59.24
C ALA A 115 -47.93 8.72 57.74
N VAL A 116 -48.73 9.50 57.00
CA VAL A 116 -48.53 9.73 55.55
C VAL A 116 -47.30 10.60 55.27
N THR A 117 -47.01 11.58 56.14
CA THR A 117 -45.95 12.57 55.90
C THR A 117 -44.56 11.97 55.68
N PRO A 118 -44.00 11.11 56.56
CA PRO A 118 -42.67 10.53 56.35
C PRO A 118 -42.59 9.64 55.10
N LEU A 119 -43.63 8.84 54.83
CA LEU A 119 -43.69 8.00 53.62
C LEU A 119 -43.60 8.83 52.33
N LEU A 120 -44.21 10.01 52.35
CA LEU A 120 -44.22 10.92 51.22
C LEU A 120 -42.86 11.61 51.04
N ASP A 121 -42.19 11.97 52.13
CA ASP A 121 -40.83 12.53 52.10
C ASP A 121 -39.80 11.50 51.59
N ASP A 122 -39.92 10.24 52.01
CA ASP A 122 -39.09 9.13 51.51
C ASP A 122 -39.29 8.93 50.00
N LEU A 123 -40.55 8.89 49.52
CA LEU A 123 -40.85 8.77 48.09
C LEU A 123 -40.33 9.96 47.27
N ARG A 124 -40.36 11.17 47.82
CA ARG A 124 -39.76 12.36 47.17
C ARG A 124 -38.24 12.23 47.07
N ALA A 125 -37.57 11.77 48.12
CA ALA A 125 -36.13 11.52 48.10
C ALA A 125 -35.76 10.43 47.07
N MET A 126 -36.53 9.33 47.02
CA MET A 126 -36.35 8.27 46.03
C MET A 126 -36.54 8.77 44.60
N LYS A 127 -37.54 9.64 44.36
CA LYS A 127 -37.76 10.26 43.06
C LYS A 127 -36.55 11.09 42.62
N GLU A 128 -36.03 11.93 43.51
CA GLU A 128 -34.87 12.79 43.22
C GLU A 128 -33.62 11.97 42.88
N GLU A 129 -33.36 10.92 43.65
CA GLU A 129 -32.25 9.99 43.36
C GLU A 129 -32.45 9.28 42.01
N ARG A 130 -33.68 8.86 41.71
CA ARG A 130 -34.00 8.24 40.41
C ARG A 130 -33.74 9.19 39.25
N ILE A 131 -34.13 10.47 39.36
CA ILE A 131 -33.86 11.50 38.34
C ILE A 131 -32.35 11.65 38.11
N LYS A 132 -31.54 11.64 39.17
CA LYS A 132 -30.07 11.67 39.06
C LYS A 132 -29.52 10.43 38.33
N GLN A 133 -30.05 9.25 38.60
CA GLN A 133 -29.64 8.03 37.90
C GLN A 133 -29.99 8.09 36.40
N PHE A 134 -31.20 8.54 36.06
CA PHE A 134 -31.63 8.68 34.67
C PHE A 134 -30.76 9.68 33.90
N SER A 135 -30.54 10.87 34.46
CA SER A 135 -29.70 11.90 33.84
C SER A 135 -28.25 11.43 33.64
N ASN A 136 -27.67 10.74 34.63
CA ASN A 136 -26.35 10.14 34.49
C ASN A 136 -26.30 9.12 33.34
N VAL A 137 -27.23 8.15 33.30
CA VAL A 137 -27.26 7.13 32.24
C VAL A 137 -27.48 7.75 30.86
N GLN A 138 -28.40 8.72 30.74
CA GLN A 138 -28.65 9.45 29.50
C GLN A 138 -27.41 10.21 29.02
N SER A 139 -26.74 10.95 29.91
CA SER A 139 -25.52 11.69 29.55
C SER A 139 -24.38 10.77 29.05
N GLN A 140 -24.25 9.57 29.64
CA GLN A 140 -23.28 8.58 29.18
C GLN A 140 -23.65 8.00 27.81
N ILE A 141 -24.93 7.72 27.57
CA ILE A 141 -25.45 7.27 26.27
C ILE A 141 -25.16 8.34 25.20
N GLU A 142 -25.49 9.60 25.47
CA GLU A 142 -25.23 10.73 24.56
C GLU A 142 -23.73 10.89 24.26
N THR A 143 -22.88 10.78 25.29
CA THR A 143 -21.41 10.86 25.12
C THR A 143 -20.88 9.74 24.22
N ILE A 144 -21.33 8.50 24.41
CA ILE A 144 -20.90 7.37 23.57
C ILE A 144 -21.45 7.51 22.15
N ASN A 145 -22.70 7.92 22.00
CA ASN A 145 -23.30 8.16 20.69
C ASN A 145 -22.58 9.26 19.91
N ALA A 146 -22.15 10.33 20.58
CA ALA A 146 -21.36 11.40 19.97
C ALA A 146 -19.96 10.95 19.54
N GLN A 147 -19.37 9.95 20.20
CA GLN A 147 -18.09 9.35 19.78
C GLN A 147 -18.23 8.39 18.61
N ILE A 148 -19.38 7.71 18.52
CA ILE A 148 -19.71 6.76 17.45
C ILE A 148 -20.21 7.48 16.19
N SER A 149 -20.91 8.60 16.34
CA SER A 149 -21.46 9.38 15.22
C SER A 149 -20.48 10.49 14.84
N ASP A 150 -20.40 10.83 13.55
CA ASP A 150 -19.63 11.98 13.05
C ASP A 150 -20.28 13.32 13.39
N HIS A 151 -20.47 13.59 14.67
CA HIS A 151 -20.93 14.90 15.14
C HIS A 151 -19.77 15.69 15.69
N ASN A 152 -19.01 16.27 14.78
CA ASN A 152 -18.54 17.63 15.01
C ASN A 152 -19.79 18.49 15.23
N TYR A 153 -19.98 18.93 16.47
CA TYR A 153 -21.09 19.78 16.89
C TYR A 153 -21.16 21.05 16.03
N GLN A 154 -21.94 21.01 14.94
CA GLN A 154 -22.64 22.18 14.49
C GLN A 154 -23.93 22.25 15.31
N HIS A 155 -23.89 23.22 16.21
CA HIS A 155 -25.02 23.75 16.94
C HIS A 155 -26.26 23.86 16.04
N ASP A 156 -27.40 23.51 16.64
CA ASP A 156 -28.71 24.03 16.28
C ASP A 156 -29.38 23.47 15.01
N ASP A 157 -29.96 22.26 15.11
CA ASP A 157 -31.36 22.06 14.68
C ASP A 157 -31.98 20.76 15.25
N GLY A 158 -32.91 20.90 16.18
CA GLY A 158 -34.20 20.21 16.12
C GLY A 158 -34.35 18.71 16.43
N SER A 159 -33.31 17.91 16.70
CA SER A 159 -33.47 16.44 16.79
C SER A 159 -33.45 15.79 18.19
N SER A 160 -33.24 16.53 19.29
CA SER A 160 -33.38 15.98 20.67
C SER A 160 -34.84 15.71 21.09
N LYS A 161 -35.70 15.37 20.13
CA LYS A 161 -37.14 15.15 20.32
C LYS A 161 -37.53 13.69 20.52
N ARG A 162 -36.62 12.87 21.02
CA ARG A 162 -36.95 11.49 21.41
C ARG A 162 -36.36 11.19 22.77
N LEU A 163 -37.03 11.61 23.84
CA LEU A 163 -37.26 10.82 25.07
C LEU A 163 -38.15 11.61 26.06
N ASN A 164 -39.15 12.35 25.59
CA ASN A 164 -40.12 12.99 26.49
C ASN A 164 -41.14 11.95 27.00
N ASN A 165 -40.68 11.09 27.89
CA ASN A 165 -41.53 10.47 28.90
C ASN A 165 -40.91 10.78 30.27
N ASP A 166 -40.69 12.07 30.55
CA ASP A 166 -40.08 12.65 31.76
C ASP A 166 -40.81 12.28 33.07
N HIS A 167 -41.87 11.47 32.99
CA HIS A 167 -42.72 11.10 34.11
C HIS A 167 -42.66 9.62 34.46
N ASP A 168 -42.07 8.78 33.60
CA ASP A 168 -41.89 7.35 33.84
C ASP A 168 -40.49 7.09 34.43
N LEU A 169 -40.43 7.09 35.75
CA LEU A 169 -39.22 6.83 36.54
C LEU A 169 -39.15 5.36 36.97
N SER A 170 -39.85 4.48 36.25
CA SER A 170 -39.93 3.06 36.59
C SER A 170 -38.58 2.34 36.56
N THR A 171 -38.43 1.36 37.44
CA THR A 171 -37.26 0.46 37.49
C THR A 171 -37.03 -0.27 36.16
N ARG A 172 -38.11 -0.65 35.46
CA ARG A 172 -38.04 -1.28 34.14
C ARG A 172 -37.42 -0.35 33.11
N ARG A 173 -37.87 0.91 33.04
CA ARG A 173 -37.34 1.89 32.10
C ARG A 173 -35.86 2.20 32.37
N LEU A 174 -35.48 2.32 33.64
CA LEU A 174 -34.08 2.49 34.02
C LEU A 174 -33.23 1.28 33.60
N ALA A 175 -33.74 0.05 33.80
CA ALA A 175 -33.07 -1.18 33.39
C ALA A 175 -32.90 -1.24 31.85
N ASP A 176 -33.90 -0.80 31.09
CA ASP A 176 -33.81 -0.72 29.62
C ASP A 176 -32.72 0.27 29.18
N LEU A 177 -32.63 1.46 29.78
CA LEU A 177 -31.58 2.43 29.49
C LEU A 177 -30.19 1.92 29.92
N GLN A 178 -30.08 1.27 31.07
CA GLN A 178 -28.84 0.63 31.50
C GLN A 178 -28.40 -0.50 30.54
N MET A 179 -29.35 -1.27 30.00
CA MET A 179 -29.06 -2.27 28.97
C MET A 179 -28.59 -1.63 27.66
N GLN A 180 -29.23 -0.53 27.22
CA GLN A 180 -28.77 0.24 26.06
C GLN A 180 -27.34 0.77 26.27
N LEU A 181 -27.05 1.33 27.44
CA LEU A 181 -25.71 1.80 27.80
C LEU A 181 -24.68 0.67 27.73
N ARG A 182 -24.97 -0.52 28.29
CA ARG A 182 -24.06 -1.69 28.20
C ARG A 182 -23.82 -2.12 26.75
N ASN A 183 -24.86 -2.12 25.91
CA ASN A 183 -24.72 -2.46 24.50
C ASN A 183 -23.84 -1.44 23.76
N LEU A 184 -24.03 -0.15 24.00
CA LEU A 184 -23.21 0.92 23.42
C LEU A 184 -21.76 0.87 23.92
N GLN A 185 -21.54 0.58 25.19
CA GLN A 185 -20.19 0.36 25.74
C GLN A 185 -19.47 -0.81 25.06
N LYS A 186 -20.20 -1.91 24.82
CA LYS A 186 -19.69 -3.06 24.06
C LYS A 186 -19.37 -2.66 22.62
N GLU A 187 -20.29 -1.99 21.92
CA GLU A 187 -20.07 -1.53 20.56
C GLU A 187 -18.84 -0.61 20.45
N LYS A 188 -18.68 0.33 21.39
CA LYS A 188 -17.50 1.18 21.48
C LYS A 188 -16.21 0.37 21.60
N SER A 189 -16.20 -0.66 22.45
CA SER A 189 -15.04 -1.56 22.60
C SER A 189 -14.75 -2.33 21.31
N ASP A 190 -15.78 -2.86 20.67
CA ASP A 190 -15.66 -3.62 19.42
C ASP A 190 -15.14 -2.73 18.27
N ARG A 191 -15.62 -1.48 18.18
CA ARG A 191 -15.14 -0.48 17.22
C ARG A 191 -13.69 -0.08 17.48
N LEU A 192 -13.30 0.16 18.72
CA LEU A 192 -11.91 0.46 19.08
C LEU A 192 -10.97 -0.67 18.65
N GLN A 193 -11.35 -1.92 18.93
CA GLN A 193 -10.56 -3.08 18.50
C GLN A 193 -10.46 -3.15 16.97
N LYS A 194 -11.54 -2.86 16.26
CA LYS A 194 -11.56 -2.85 14.80
C LYS A 194 -10.67 -1.75 14.22
N VAL A 195 -10.71 -0.54 14.77
CA VAL A 195 -9.81 0.56 14.39
C VAL A 195 -8.35 0.16 14.61
N PHE A 196 -8.04 -0.46 15.76
CA PHE A 196 -6.68 -0.94 16.05
C PHE A 196 -6.18 -1.94 14.99
N VAL A 197 -6.98 -2.94 14.67
CA VAL A 197 -6.64 -3.94 13.62
C VAL A 197 -6.45 -3.28 12.26
N TYR A 198 -7.31 -2.34 11.89
CA TYR A 198 -7.18 -1.63 10.62
C TYR A 198 -5.95 -0.73 10.54
N VAL A 199 -5.62 -0.03 11.63
CA VAL A 199 -4.41 0.79 11.70
C VAL A 199 -3.15 -0.07 11.62
N ASP A 200 -3.13 -1.22 12.30
CA ASP A 200 -2.02 -2.19 12.22
C ASP A 200 -1.87 -2.76 10.80
N GLU A 201 -2.98 -3.07 10.13
CA GLU A 201 -2.97 -3.52 8.74
C GLU A 201 -2.44 -2.43 7.79
N VAL A 202 -2.87 -1.18 7.95
CA VAL A 202 -2.32 -0.02 7.20
C VAL A 202 -0.83 0.12 7.48
N HIS A 203 -0.39 0.01 8.73
CA HIS A 203 1.01 0.09 9.11
C HIS A 203 1.85 -1.00 8.41
N CYS A 204 1.40 -2.25 8.45
CA CYS A 204 2.06 -3.36 7.77
C CYS A 204 2.13 -3.14 6.25
N LEU A 205 1.04 -2.70 5.62
CA LEU A 205 1.02 -2.42 4.19
C LEU A 205 1.95 -1.26 3.81
N CYS A 206 1.96 -0.17 4.58
CA CYS A 206 2.87 0.95 4.39
C CYS A 206 4.34 0.53 4.54
N ALA A 207 4.66 -0.29 5.53
CA ALA A 207 6.01 -0.80 5.75
C ALA A 207 6.53 -1.60 4.55
N VAL A 208 5.72 -2.49 3.99
CA VAL A 208 6.11 -3.29 2.81
C VAL A 208 6.21 -2.42 1.54
N LEU A 209 5.27 -1.49 1.34
CA LEU A 209 5.23 -0.59 0.18
C LEU A 209 6.24 0.57 0.27
N GLY A 210 6.95 0.73 1.38
CA GLY A 210 7.83 1.87 1.64
C GLY A 210 7.08 3.21 1.62
N MET A 211 5.82 3.23 2.08
CA MET A 211 4.98 4.43 2.13
C MET A 211 4.98 5.05 3.53
N ASP A 212 4.80 6.37 3.58
CA ASP A 212 4.71 7.10 4.85
C ASP A 212 3.37 6.83 5.56
N PHE A 213 3.43 5.95 6.57
CA PHE A 213 2.31 5.62 7.45
C PHE A 213 1.66 6.88 8.06
N ALA A 214 2.47 7.85 8.49
CA ALA A 214 1.98 9.05 9.16
C ALA A 214 1.04 9.84 8.27
N LYS A 215 1.48 10.05 7.03
CA LYS A 215 0.70 10.73 6.01
C LYS A 215 -0.55 9.94 5.64
N THR A 216 -0.42 8.64 5.40
CA THR A 216 -1.55 7.78 5.00
C THR A 216 -2.67 7.75 6.03
N VAL A 217 -2.33 7.66 7.31
CA VAL A 217 -3.32 7.64 8.40
C VAL A 217 -3.92 9.02 8.66
N LYS A 218 -3.12 10.09 8.52
CA LYS A 218 -3.60 11.48 8.65
C LYS A 218 -4.65 11.85 7.59
N ASP A 219 -4.53 11.32 6.38
CA ASP A 219 -5.51 11.51 5.30
C ASP A 219 -6.88 10.90 5.64
N VAL A 220 -6.92 9.87 6.51
CA VAL A 220 -8.16 9.30 7.02
C VAL A 220 -8.70 10.12 8.20
N HIS A 221 -7.91 10.23 9.27
CA HIS A 221 -8.27 11.08 10.40
C HIS A 221 -7.04 11.46 11.24
N PRO A 222 -6.83 12.74 11.61
CA PRO A 222 -5.66 13.19 12.35
C PRO A 222 -5.45 12.50 13.72
N SER A 223 -6.54 12.10 14.40
CA SER A 223 -6.43 11.45 15.72
C SER A 223 -5.85 10.04 15.67
N LEU A 224 -5.79 9.40 14.50
CA LEU A 224 -5.19 8.08 14.34
C LEU A 224 -3.65 8.12 14.35
N HIS A 225 -3.04 9.30 14.14
CA HIS A 225 -1.59 9.50 14.11
C HIS A 225 -0.97 9.70 15.52
N GLY A 226 -1.75 9.65 16.59
CA GLY A 226 -1.26 9.52 17.98
C GLY A 226 -0.38 10.65 18.54
N THR A 227 -0.26 11.79 17.84
CA THR A 227 0.69 12.85 18.24
C THR A 227 0.18 13.77 19.35
N ASN A 228 -1.12 13.74 19.66
CA ASN A 228 -1.71 14.50 20.75
C ASN A 228 -2.43 13.54 21.71
N SER A 229 -1.86 13.34 22.90
CA SER A 229 -2.39 12.49 23.98
C SER A 229 -3.80 12.86 24.46
N ASP A 230 -4.31 14.03 24.08
CA ASP A 230 -5.56 14.60 24.60
C ASP A 230 -6.79 14.28 23.73
N ASN A 231 -6.60 13.77 22.50
CA ASN A 231 -7.71 13.47 21.59
C ASN A 231 -7.96 11.96 21.53
N SER A 232 -9.14 11.52 21.97
CA SER A 232 -9.57 10.12 21.83
C SER A 232 -9.54 9.67 20.36
N THR A 233 -9.04 8.46 20.10
CA THR A 233 -9.08 7.81 18.79
C THR A 233 -10.50 7.88 18.21
N ASN A 234 -10.64 8.38 16.98
CA ASN A 234 -11.95 8.48 16.35
C ASN A 234 -12.43 7.07 15.97
N ILE A 235 -13.66 6.71 16.36
CA ILE A 235 -14.28 5.40 16.13
C ILE A 235 -15.59 5.49 15.33
N SER A 236 -15.76 6.61 14.64
CA SER A 236 -16.90 6.88 13.78
C SER A 236 -17.00 5.91 12.60
N ASP A 237 -18.20 5.84 12.02
CA ASP A 237 -18.43 5.10 10.79
C ASP A 237 -17.57 5.63 9.63
N SER A 238 -17.42 6.96 9.48
CA SER A 238 -16.57 7.52 8.42
C SER A 238 -15.10 7.15 8.58
N THR A 239 -14.60 7.10 9.83
CA THR A 239 -13.19 6.74 10.09
C THR A 239 -12.95 5.26 9.77
N LEU A 240 -13.87 4.38 10.16
CA LEU A 240 -13.80 2.96 9.84
C LEU A 240 -13.93 2.71 8.33
N GLU A 241 -14.81 3.43 7.64
CA GLU A 241 -14.95 3.35 6.19
C GLU A 241 -13.71 3.89 5.47
N GLY A 242 -13.18 5.03 5.90
CA GLY A 242 -11.95 5.62 5.37
C GLY A 242 -10.73 4.71 5.54
N LEU A 243 -10.60 4.06 6.70
CA LEU A 243 -9.58 3.02 6.93
C LEU A 243 -9.77 1.84 5.97
N THR A 244 -11.00 1.35 5.82
CA THR A 244 -11.32 0.23 4.91
C THR A 244 -10.96 0.57 3.46
N GLN A 245 -11.34 1.76 2.98
CA GLN A 245 -11.00 2.23 1.64
C GLN A 245 -9.49 2.38 1.45
N THR A 246 -8.78 2.85 2.48
CA THR A 246 -7.32 2.99 2.45
C THR A 246 -6.63 1.63 2.38
N ILE A 247 -7.06 0.65 3.19
CA ILE A 247 -6.57 -0.74 3.13
C ILE A 247 -6.79 -1.34 1.74
N LEU A 248 -7.97 -1.15 1.16
CA LEU A 248 -8.26 -1.64 -0.20
C LEU A 248 -7.35 -1.02 -1.25
N LYS A 249 -7.10 0.30 -1.18
CA LYS A 249 -6.16 1.00 -2.07
C LYS A 249 -4.74 0.48 -1.92
N LEU A 250 -4.25 0.32 -0.69
CA LEU A 250 -2.91 -0.19 -0.42
C LEU A 250 -2.75 -1.65 -0.87
N LYS A 251 -3.76 -2.51 -0.69
CA LYS A 251 -3.75 -3.89 -1.23
C LYS A 251 -3.75 -3.91 -2.75
N ALA A 252 -4.49 -3.02 -3.40
CA ALA A 252 -4.46 -2.91 -4.86
C ALA A 252 -3.07 -2.45 -5.37
N GLU A 253 -2.46 -1.48 -4.69
CA GLU A 253 -1.10 -1.03 -4.99
C GLU A 253 -0.07 -2.17 -4.77
N LYS A 254 -0.18 -2.91 -3.66
CA LYS A 254 0.64 -4.10 -3.37
C LYS A 254 0.59 -5.08 -4.53
N ARG A 255 -0.61 -5.46 -5.00
CA ARG A 255 -0.79 -6.35 -6.16
C ARG A 255 -0.09 -5.85 -7.41
N THR A 256 -0.29 -4.58 -7.75
CA THR A 256 0.33 -3.97 -8.93
C THR A 256 1.85 -4.03 -8.84
N ARG A 257 2.42 -3.67 -7.69
CA ARG A 257 3.88 -3.65 -7.47
C ARG A 257 4.49 -5.03 -7.44
N VAL A 258 3.84 -6.01 -6.82
CA VAL A 258 4.28 -7.42 -6.84
C VAL A 258 4.37 -7.93 -8.27
N SER A 259 3.31 -7.74 -9.07
CA SER A 259 3.30 -8.19 -10.47
C SER A 259 4.41 -7.54 -11.29
N LYS A 260 4.57 -6.21 -11.18
CA LYS A 260 5.64 -5.47 -11.87
C LYS A 260 7.03 -5.93 -11.47
N LEU A 261 7.26 -6.14 -10.16
CA LEU A 261 8.55 -6.58 -9.64
C LEU A 261 8.86 -8.02 -10.08
N GLN A 262 7.89 -8.93 -10.02
CA GLN A 262 8.04 -10.31 -10.51
C GLN A 262 8.42 -10.36 -11.99
N GLU A 263 7.77 -9.56 -12.85
CA GLU A 263 8.13 -9.48 -14.26
C GLU A 263 9.57 -8.98 -14.46
N THR A 264 9.94 -7.93 -13.73
CA THR A 264 11.27 -7.29 -13.82
C THR A 264 12.36 -8.23 -13.31
N VAL A 265 12.15 -8.87 -12.16
CA VAL A 265 13.04 -9.88 -11.59
C VAL A 265 13.15 -11.10 -12.51
N GLY A 266 12.06 -11.50 -13.17
CA GLY A 266 12.08 -12.55 -14.17
C GLY A 266 12.99 -12.22 -15.37
N LYS A 267 12.97 -10.96 -15.85
CA LYS A 267 13.90 -10.47 -16.88
C LYS A 267 15.34 -10.43 -16.35
N LEU A 268 15.53 -9.93 -15.14
CA LEU A 268 16.83 -9.83 -14.46
C LEU A 268 17.49 -11.21 -14.32
N HIS A 269 16.74 -12.21 -13.87
CA HIS A 269 17.23 -13.58 -13.71
C HIS A 269 17.68 -14.19 -15.05
N LYS A 270 16.94 -13.97 -16.13
CA LYS A 270 17.34 -14.40 -17.49
C LYS A 270 18.65 -13.72 -17.91
N LEU A 271 18.80 -12.42 -17.65
CA LEU A 271 20.00 -11.66 -17.98
C LEU A 271 21.21 -12.14 -17.16
N TRP A 272 21.06 -12.37 -15.85
CA TRP A 272 22.15 -12.91 -15.02
C TRP A 272 22.63 -14.27 -15.50
N ASN A 273 21.72 -15.16 -15.90
CA ASN A 273 22.07 -16.47 -16.43
C ASN A 273 22.78 -16.36 -17.78
N LEU A 274 22.38 -15.42 -18.63
CA LEU A 274 23.02 -15.20 -19.93
C LEU A 274 24.39 -14.50 -19.82
N MET A 275 24.54 -13.58 -18.88
CA MET A 275 25.75 -12.77 -18.70
C MET A 275 26.77 -13.40 -17.76
N GLU A 276 26.46 -14.58 -17.21
CA GLU A 276 27.25 -15.28 -16.18
C GLU A 276 27.60 -14.36 -15.00
N SER A 277 26.65 -13.52 -14.58
CA SER A 277 26.85 -12.57 -13.49
C SER A 277 27.26 -13.26 -12.20
N THR A 278 28.20 -12.64 -11.49
CA THR A 278 28.84 -13.20 -10.28
C THR A 278 27.84 -13.33 -9.14
N GLU A 279 28.12 -14.22 -8.18
CA GLU A 279 27.25 -14.40 -7.01
C GLU A 279 27.15 -13.11 -6.18
N GLN A 280 28.21 -12.30 -6.11
CA GLN A 280 28.24 -11.03 -5.39
C GLN A 280 27.22 -10.02 -5.97
N GLU A 281 27.13 -9.92 -7.30
CA GLU A 281 26.17 -9.06 -8.00
C GLU A 281 24.73 -9.54 -7.78
N ARG A 282 24.52 -10.87 -7.77
CA ARG A 282 23.19 -11.46 -7.50
C ARG A 282 22.75 -11.29 -6.05
N ARG A 283 23.68 -11.31 -5.09
CA ARG A 283 23.39 -11.16 -3.65
C ARG A 283 22.79 -9.80 -3.32
N HIS A 284 23.16 -8.74 -4.04
CA HIS A 284 22.60 -7.41 -3.80
C HIS A 284 21.07 -7.36 -4.00
N PHE A 285 20.55 -8.21 -4.90
CA PHE A 285 19.13 -8.31 -5.22
C PHE A 285 18.49 -9.57 -4.62
N SER A 286 19.09 -10.24 -3.63
CA SER A 286 18.59 -11.53 -3.13
C SER A 286 17.20 -11.45 -2.50
N GLU A 287 16.91 -10.37 -1.77
CA GLU A 287 15.61 -10.15 -1.14
C GLU A 287 14.51 -9.90 -2.19
N VAL A 288 14.84 -9.13 -3.22
CA VAL A 288 13.97 -8.87 -4.36
C VAL A 288 13.80 -10.13 -5.23
N ALA A 289 14.85 -10.94 -5.38
CA ALA A 289 14.81 -12.19 -6.12
C ALA A 289 13.86 -13.23 -5.49
N ALA A 290 13.71 -13.22 -4.17
CA ALA A 290 12.79 -14.10 -3.45
C ALA A 290 11.32 -13.86 -3.85
N VAL A 291 10.97 -12.62 -4.25
CA VAL A 291 9.61 -12.23 -4.67
C VAL A 291 9.11 -13.04 -5.87
N LEU A 292 10.00 -13.54 -6.74
CA LEU A 292 9.63 -14.31 -7.92
C LEU A 292 8.94 -15.64 -7.56
N GLY A 293 9.22 -16.21 -6.39
CA GLY A 293 8.68 -17.49 -5.93
C GLY A 293 7.65 -17.39 -4.81
N SER A 294 7.43 -16.20 -4.25
CA SER A 294 6.52 -15.97 -3.13
C SER A 294 5.10 -15.59 -3.59
N SER A 295 4.11 -15.94 -2.77
CA SER A 295 2.74 -15.41 -2.91
C SER A 295 2.65 -13.95 -2.46
N GLU A 296 1.56 -13.25 -2.81
CA GLU A 296 1.35 -11.85 -2.39
C GLU A 296 1.32 -11.71 -0.87
N GLU A 297 0.72 -12.68 -0.18
CA GLU A 297 0.53 -12.70 1.27
C GLU A 297 1.84 -12.94 2.04
N GLU A 298 2.75 -13.73 1.47
CA GLU A 298 4.05 -14.04 2.08
C GLU A 298 5.03 -12.86 2.08
N ILE A 299 4.82 -11.88 1.19
CA ILE A 299 5.67 -10.70 1.07
C ILE A 299 5.36 -9.73 2.22
N THR A 300 6.16 -9.84 3.28
CA THR A 300 6.05 -9.07 4.54
C THR A 300 7.31 -8.26 4.85
N SER A 301 8.39 -8.47 4.10
CA SER A 301 9.65 -7.75 4.26
C SER A 301 9.47 -6.24 4.04
N PRO A 302 9.96 -5.38 4.96
CA PRO A 302 9.85 -3.93 4.82
C PRO A 302 10.54 -3.42 3.56
N SER A 303 9.94 -2.43 2.90
CA SER A 303 10.47 -1.69 1.74
C SER A 303 10.78 -2.51 0.48
N VAL A 304 10.54 -3.83 0.47
CA VAL A 304 10.78 -4.69 -0.72
C VAL A 304 9.92 -4.29 -1.91
N LEU A 305 8.73 -3.73 -1.67
CA LEU A 305 7.83 -3.20 -2.71
C LEU A 305 7.86 -1.67 -2.76
N SER A 306 8.93 -1.04 -2.27
CA SER A 306 9.11 0.40 -2.41
C SER A 306 9.29 0.81 -3.87
N LEU A 307 8.94 2.06 -4.20
CA LEU A 307 9.17 2.59 -5.55
C LEU A 307 10.67 2.63 -5.89
N GLU A 308 11.50 2.93 -4.90
CA GLU A 308 12.97 2.97 -5.02
C GLU A 308 13.50 1.58 -5.41
N THR A 309 13.16 0.53 -4.67
CA THR A 309 13.62 -0.84 -4.95
C THR A 309 13.17 -1.35 -6.33
N ILE A 310 11.93 -1.03 -6.73
CA ILE A 310 11.44 -1.37 -8.07
C ILE A 310 12.27 -0.65 -9.13
N GLN A 311 12.51 0.64 -8.94
CA GLN A 311 13.30 1.45 -9.87
C GLN A 311 14.75 0.96 -9.97
N GLU A 312 15.41 0.67 -8.84
CA GLU A 312 16.76 0.11 -8.81
C GLU A 312 16.85 -1.21 -9.60
N THR A 313 15.82 -2.07 -9.46
CA THR A 313 15.75 -3.34 -10.19
C THR A 313 15.56 -3.13 -11.69
N GLU A 314 14.73 -2.16 -12.10
CA GLU A 314 14.53 -1.79 -13.50
C GLU A 314 15.80 -1.20 -14.13
N GLU A 315 16.48 -0.31 -13.40
CA GLU A 315 17.75 0.29 -13.83
C GLU A 315 18.85 -0.77 -14.01
N GLU A 316 18.90 -1.78 -13.14
CA GLU A 316 19.85 -2.90 -13.30
C GLU A 316 19.53 -3.77 -14.52
N VAL A 317 18.24 -4.04 -14.79
CA VAL A 317 17.82 -4.72 -16.02
C VAL A 317 18.24 -3.92 -17.26
N GLU A 318 18.06 -2.60 -17.25
CA GLU A 318 18.48 -1.74 -18.35
C GLU A 318 20.01 -1.75 -18.52
N ARG A 319 20.75 -1.63 -17.42
CA ARG A 319 22.21 -1.66 -17.40
C ARG A 319 22.75 -2.97 -17.98
N LEU A 320 22.21 -4.11 -17.55
CA LEU A 320 22.59 -5.44 -18.06
C LEU A 320 22.19 -5.63 -19.52
N THR A 321 21.04 -5.09 -19.94
CA THR A 321 20.62 -5.14 -21.35
C THR A 321 21.57 -4.35 -22.25
N LYS A 322 21.98 -3.14 -21.83
CA LYS A 322 23.01 -2.36 -22.53
C LYS A 322 24.35 -3.10 -22.57
N GLN A 323 24.75 -3.70 -21.46
CA GLN A 323 25.99 -4.49 -21.38
C GLN A 323 25.95 -5.70 -22.32
N LYS A 324 24.81 -6.41 -22.40
CA LYS A 324 24.59 -7.51 -23.33
C LYS A 324 24.75 -7.03 -24.78
N ALA A 325 24.11 -5.93 -25.15
CA ALA A 325 24.21 -5.37 -26.50
C ALA A 325 25.64 -4.99 -26.87
N SER A 326 26.36 -4.35 -25.93
CA SER A 326 27.77 -3.99 -26.12
C SER A 326 28.67 -5.22 -26.31
N ARG A 327 28.51 -6.26 -25.47
CA ARG A 327 29.27 -7.51 -25.62
C ARG A 327 28.95 -8.22 -26.93
N MET A 328 27.68 -8.20 -27.36
CA MET A 328 27.29 -8.80 -28.63
C MET A 328 27.92 -8.06 -29.82
N LYS A 329 27.91 -6.71 -29.80
CA LYS A 329 28.60 -5.88 -30.80
C LYS A 329 30.09 -6.20 -30.87
N GLU A 330 30.75 -6.32 -29.72
CA GLU A 330 32.17 -6.70 -29.64
C GLU A 330 32.43 -8.10 -30.22
N LEU A 331 31.57 -9.09 -29.89
CA LEU A 331 31.69 -10.45 -30.40
C LEU A 331 31.55 -10.51 -31.93
N VAL A 332 30.56 -9.81 -32.49
CA VAL A 332 30.35 -9.69 -33.94
C VAL A 332 31.60 -9.10 -34.61
N LEU A 333 32.16 -8.01 -34.08
CA LEU A 333 33.37 -7.40 -34.63
C LEU A 333 34.59 -8.32 -34.50
N LYS A 334 34.75 -9.03 -33.38
CA LYS A 334 35.84 -9.99 -33.17
C LYS A 334 35.78 -11.12 -34.19
N ARG A 335 34.60 -11.72 -34.40
CA ARG A 335 34.41 -12.73 -35.46
C ARG A 335 34.64 -12.15 -36.85
N ARG A 336 34.28 -10.89 -37.10
CA ARG A 336 34.57 -10.25 -38.38
C ARG A 336 36.08 -10.08 -38.64
N VAL A 337 36.86 -9.76 -37.62
CA VAL A 337 38.33 -9.69 -37.70
C VAL A 337 38.93 -11.09 -37.91
N GLU A 338 38.37 -12.13 -37.29
CA GLU A 338 38.77 -13.52 -37.53
C GLU A 338 38.57 -13.91 -39.01
N LEU A 339 37.40 -13.60 -39.58
CA LEU A 339 37.14 -13.77 -41.01
C LEU A 339 38.20 -13.06 -41.87
N GLU A 340 38.47 -11.79 -41.57
CA GLU A 340 39.46 -10.97 -42.28
C GLU A 340 40.87 -11.58 -42.23
N ASN A 341 41.25 -12.15 -41.09
CA ASN A 341 42.55 -12.83 -40.93
C ASN A 341 42.61 -14.12 -41.75
N ILE A 342 41.54 -14.92 -41.77
CA ILE A 342 41.46 -16.13 -42.60
C ILE A 342 41.57 -15.75 -44.08
N CYS A 343 40.79 -14.75 -44.53
CA CYS A 343 40.82 -14.25 -45.89
C CYS A 343 42.23 -13.74 -46.27
N ARG A 344 42.86 -12.92 -45.41
CA ARG A 344 44.22 -12.40 -45.65
C ARG A 344 45.25 -13.52 -45.77
N ASN A 345 45.20 -14.53 -44.89
CA ASN A 345 46.14 -15.65 -44.93
C ASN A 345 45.96 -16.53 -46.18
N ALA A 346 44.76 -16.59 -46.74
CA ALA A 346 44.45 -17.32 -47.97
C ALA A 346 44.53 -16.44 -49.24
N HIS A 347 44.95 -15.18 -49.12
CA HIS A 347 45.00 -14.18 -50.21
C HIS A 347 43.64 -13.99 -50.92
N MET A 348 42.58 -13.89 -50.12
CA MET A 348 41.19 -13.70 -50.54
C MET A 348 40.67 -12.34 -50.09
N GLU A 349 39.73 -11.77 -50.85
CA GLU A 349 39.05 -10.54 -50.47
C GLU A 349 37.81 -10.85 -49.61
N PRO A 350 37.71 -10.30 -48.39
CA PRO A 350 36.53 -10.49 -47.55
C PRO A 350 35.34 -9.69 -48.10
N ASP A 351 34.12 -10.10 -47.74
CA ASP A 351 32.92 -9.39 -48.18
C ASP A 351 32.88 -7.95 -47.64
N THR A 352 32.73 -6.99 -48.56
CA THR A 352 32.65 -5.56 -48.25
C THR A 352 31.29 -5.17 -47.65
N SER A 353 30.28 -6.03 -47.78
CA SER A 353 28.96 -5.83 -47.16
C SER A 353 29.03 -5.93 -45.63
N THR A 354 29.94 -6.77 -45.11
CA THR A 354 30.19 -6.98 -43.68
C THR A 354 31.36 -6.16 -43.15
N ALA A 355 31.71 -5.05 -43.81
CA ALA A 355 32.78 -4.16 -43.32
C ALA A 355 32.48 -3.66 -41.88
N PRO A 356 33.50 -3.49 -41.01
CA PRO A 356 33.31 -3.08 -39.63
C PRO A 356 32.46 -1.82 -39.45
N GLU A 357 32.65 -0.81 -40.28
CA GLU A 357 31.90 0.46 -40.22
C GLU A 357 30.42 0.26 -40.52
N LYS A 358 30.10 -0.63 -41.48
CA LYS A 358 28.73 -0.98 -41.84
C LYS A 358 28.06 -1.80 -40.75
N ILE A 359 28.77 -2.78 -40.18
CA ILE A 359 28.28 -3.57 -39.04
C ILE A 359 27.93 -2.64 -37.88
N VAL A 360 28.85 -1.74 -37.52
CA VAL A 360 28.63 -0.76 -36.43
C VAL A 360 27.39 0.09 -36.72
N ALA A 361 27.27 0.64 -37.94
CA ALA A 361 26.12 1.45 -38.33
C ALA A 361 24.79 0.67 -38.31
N LEU A 362 24.78 -0.59 -38.75
CA LEU A 362 23.58 -1.44 -38.73
C LEU A 362 23.13 -1.78 -37.31
N ILE A 363 24.08 -2.03 -36.41
CA ILE A 363 23.79 -2.30 -34.99
C ILE A 363 23.30 -1.03 -34.28
N ASP A 364 23.99 0.09 -34.47
CA ASP A 364 23.66 1.35 -33.76
C ASP A 364 22.35 1.98 -34.28
N SER A 365 21.97 1.71 -35.53
CA SER A 365 20.66 2.11 -36.08
C SER A 365 19.51 1.20 -35.64
N GLY A 366 19.80 0.06 -35.00
CA GLY A 366 18.80 -0.93 -34.58
C GLY A 366 18.08 -1.61 -35.75
N LEU A 367 18.63 -1.52 -36.97
CA LEU A 367 17.99 -2.05 -38.18
C LEU A 367 18.12 -3.58 -38.27
N VAL A 368 19.17 -4.16 -37.68
CA VAL A 368 19.46 -5.59 -37.74
C VAL A 368 19.81 -6.12 -36.35
N ASP A 369 19.31 -7.31 -36.01
CA ASP A 369 19.67 -7.97 -34.76
C ASP A 369 21.14 -8.46 -34.81
N PRO A 370 21.96 -8.13 -33.79
CA PRO A 370 23.35 -8.58 -33.74
C PRO A 370 23.54 -10.10 -33.80
N CYS A 371 22.58 -10.94 -33.36
CA CYS A 371 22.72 -12.40 -33.43
C CYS A 371 22.59 -12.91 -34.87
N GLU A 372 21.76 -12.27 -35.69
CA GLU A 372 21.65 -12.58 -37.13
C GLU A 372 22.95 -12.21 -37.86
N LEU A 373 23.51 -11.03 -37.56
CA LEU A 373 24.80 -10.61 -38.10
C LEU A 373 25.92 -11.57 -37.69
N LEU A 374 25.94 -12.02 -36.43
CA LEU A 374 26.90 -13.01 -35.95
C LEU A 374 26.80 -14.30 -36.75
N SER A 375 25.57 -14.83 -36.92
CA SER A 375 25.32 -16.07 -37.66
C SER A 375 25.75 -15.97 -39.12
N ASN A 376 25.51 -14.82 -39.76
CA ASN A 376 25.98 -14.55 -41.12
C ASN A 376 27.52 -14.54 -41.21
N ILE A 377 28.20 -13.87 -40.29
CA ILE A 377 29.67 -13.84 -40.26
C ILE A 377 30.23 -15.24 -39.98
N GLU A 378 29.61 -16.03 -39.10
CA GLU A 378 30.00 -17.41 -38.85
C GLU A 378 29.88 -18.28 -40.11
N ALA A 379 28.82 -18.11 -40.89
CA ALA A 379 28.68 -18.78 -42.19
C ALA A 379 29.76 -18.33 -43.19
N GLN A 380 30.11 -17.04 -43.22
CA GLN A 380 31.22 -16.54 -44.04
C GLN A 380 32.56 -17.11 -43.60
N ILE A 381 32.82 -17.24 -42.30
CA ILE A 381 34.02 -17.88 -41.74
C ILE A 381 34.10 -19.34 -42.18
N ALA A 382 32.99 -20.09 -42.08
CA ALA A 382 32.95 -21.49 -42.52
C ALA A 382 33.31 -21.60 -44.00
N LYS A 383 32.69 -20.78 -44.85
CA LYS A 383 32.99 -20.74 -46.29
C LYS A 383 34.45 -20.35 -46.59
N ALA A 384 34.97 -19.33 -45.91
CA ALA A 384 36.35 -18.88 -46.09
C ALA A 384 37.37 -19.94 -45.66
N ASN A 385 37.07 -20.72 -44.61
CA ASN A 385 37.91 -21.85 -44.19
C ASN A 385 37.88 -23.00 -45.22
N GLU A 386 36.71 -23.33 -45.76
CA GLU A 386 36.58 -24.33 -46.83
C GLU A 386 37.39 -23.92 -48.06
N GLU A 387 37.26 -22.67 -48.50
CA GLU A 387 38.01 -22.14 -49.63
C GLU A 387 39.52 -22.07 -49.34
N SER A 388 39.92 -21.65 -48.14
CA SER A 388 41.32 -21.68 -47.71
C SER A 388 41.90 -23.11 -47.77
N TYR A 389 41.08 -24.12 -47.46
CA TYR A 389 41.51 -25.52 -47.52
C TYR A 389 41.72 -25.99 -48.96
N THR A 390 40.80 -25.68 -49.88
CA THR A 390 40.96 -26.07 -51.30
C THR A 390 42.13 -25.35 -51.97
N ARG A 391 42.42 -24.11 -51.56
CA ARG A 391 43.52 -23.29 -52.11
C ARG A 391 44.89 -23.70 -51.56
N LYS A 392 44.96 -24.53 -50.53
CA LYS A 392 46.20 -24.89 -49.81
C LYS A 392 47.31 -25.43 -50.70
N ASP A 393 47.03 -26.39 -51.60
CA ASP A 393 48.07 -26.95 -52.49
C ASP A 393 48.64 -25.89 -53.44
N ILE A 394 47.80 -24.99 -53.97
CA ILE A 394 48.24 -23.88 -54.82
C ILE A 394 49.08 -22.90 -54.01
N MET A 395 48.62 -22.51 -52.81
CA MET A 395 49.35 -21.60 -51.93
C MET A 395 50.72 -22.14 -51.52
N GLU A 396 50.82 -23.42 -51.15
CA GLU A 396 52.12 -24.06 -50.86
C GLU A 396 53.07 -24.06 -52.06
N ARG A 397 52.55 -24.09 -53.29
CA ARG A 397 53.35 -23.97 -54.52
C ARG A 397 53.74 -22.52 -54.80
N VAL A 398 52.85 -21.57 -54.56
CA VAL A 398 53.15 -20.13 -54.61
C VAL A 398 54.29 -19.80 -53.64
N ASP A 399 54.24 -20.28 -52.40
CA ASP A 399 55.29 -20.06 -51.40
C ASP A 399 56.64 -20.63 -51.83
N LYS A 400 56.64 -21.85 -52.40
CA LYS A 400 57.86 -22.46 -52.96
C LYS A 400 58.41 -21.67 -54.13
N TRP A 401 57.54 -21.14 -54.99
CA TRP A 401 57.92 -20.30 -56.13
C TRP A 401 58.48 -18.95 -55.67
N LEU A 402 57.81 -18.26 -54.74
CA LEU A 402 58.29 -17.01 -54.14
C LEU A 402 59.65 -17.20 -53.46
N SER A 403 59.81 -18.27 -52.67
CA SER A 403 61.10 -18.62 -52.06
C SER A 403 62.21 -18.84 -53.10
N ALA A 404 61.88 -19.43 -54.26
CA ALA A 404 62.84 -19.60 -55.35
C ALA A 404 63.18 -18.27 -56.04
N CYS A 405 62.20 -17.36 -56.17
CA CYS A 405 62.41 -15.99 -56.64
C CYS A 405 63.28 -15.16 -55.67
N ASP A 406 63.13 -15.35 -54.35
CA ASP A 406 63.99 -14.71 -53.35
C ASP A 406 65.43 -15.22 -53.44
N GLU A 407 65.62 -16.54 -53.61
CA GLU A 407 66.95 -17.11 -53.84
C GLU A 407 67.56 -16.67 -55.18
N GLU A 408 66.75 -16.40 -56.20
CA GLU A 408 67.23 -15.77 -57.45
C GLU A 408 67.76 -14.37 -57.19
N THR A 409 66.98 -13.54 -56.49
CA THR A 409 67.35 -12.16 -56.17
C THR A 409 68.63 -12.13 -55.34
N TRP A 410 68.73 -12.98 -54.32
CA TRP A 410 69.95 -13.16 -53.53
C TRP A 410 71.15 -13.59 -54.40
N LEU A 411 70.94 -14.50 -55.36
CA LEU A 411 71.99 -14.93 -56.28
C LEU A 411 72.41 -13.79 -57.23
N GLU A 412 71.47 -12.96 -57.71
CA GLU A 412 71.77 -11.78 -58.53
C GLU A 412 72.62 -10.76 -57.76
N GLU A 413 72.28 -10.49 -56.50
CA GLU A 413 73.08 -9.64 -55.59
C GLU A 413 74.47 -10.23 -55.34
N TYR A 414 74.54 -11.53 -55.03
CA TYR A 414 75.81 -12.24 -54.82
C TYR A 414 76.70 -12.26 -56.08
N ASN A 415 76.11 -12.30 -57.28
CA ASN A 415 76.86 -12.22 -58.53
C ASN A 415 77.40 -10.81 -58.84
N GLN A 416 76.83 -9.76 -58.23
CA GLN A 416 77.26 -8.37 -58.41
C GLN A 416 78.32 -7.93 -57.38
N ASP A 417 78.55 -8.70 -56.33
CA ASP A 417 79.55 -8.42 -55.31
C ASP A 417 80.98 -8.67 -55.82
N ASP A 418 81.78 -7.60 -55.95
CA ASP A 418 83.19 -7.65 -56.36
C ASP A 418 84.08 -8.40 -55.35
N ASN A 419 83.66 -8.49 -54.07
CA ASN A 419 84.39 -9.18 -53.01
C ASN A 419 84.00 -10.66 -52.86
N ARG A 420 83.18 -11.20 -53.78
CA ARG A 420 82.66 -12.57 -53.76
C ARG A 420 83.70 -13.68 -53.58
N TYR A 421 84.91 -13.48 -54.12
CA TYR A 421 86.01 -14.46 -54.05
C TYR A 421 87.06 -14.12 -52.99
N SER A 422 86.80 -13.13 -52.12
CA SER A 422 87.68 -12.84 -50.99
C SER A 422 87.79 -14.07 -50.09
N ALA A 423 89.01 -14.41 -49.66
CA ALA A 423 89.33 -15.62 -48.90
C ALA A 423 88.87 -15.54 -47.42
N GLY A 424 87.62 -15.13 -47.20
CA GLY A 424 87.00 -15.05 -45.89
C GLY A 424 86.47 -16.40 -45.39
N ARG A 425 86.41 -16.55 -44.06
CA ARG A 425 85.83 -17.71 -43.37
C ARG A 425 84.32 -17.80 -43.70
N GLY A 426 83.95 -18.60 -44.71
CA GLY A 426 82.55 -18.75 -45.17
C GLY A 426 82.35 -18.74 -46.69
N ALA A 427 83.36 -18.36 -47.48
CA ALA A 427 83.27 -18.27 -48.95
C ALA A 427 82.84 -19.59 -49.62
N HIS A 428 83.33 -20.73 -49.12
CA HIS A 428 82.94 -22.05 -49.64
C HIS A 428 81.44 -22.38 -49.37
N LEU A 429 80.87 -21.92 -48.26
CA LEU A 429 79.46 -22.14 -47.94
C LEU A 429 78.57 -21.27 -48.84
N ASN A 430 78.95 -20.02 -49.06
CA ASN A 430 78.24 -19.12 -49.98
C ASN A 430 78.34 -19.60 -51.42
N LEU A 431 79.49 -20.13 -51.85
CA LEU A 431 79.64 -20.76 -53.15
C LEU A 431 78.73 -21.99 -53.30
N LYS A 432 78.64 -22.84 -52.27
CA LYS A 432 77.72 -23.99 -52.25
C LYS A 432 76.25 -23.57 -52.26
N ARG A 433 75.87 -22.50 -51.55
CA ARG A 433 74.52 -21.91 -51.62
C ARG A 433 74.24 -21.35 -53.00
N ALA A 434 75.18 -20.62 -53.60
CA ALA A 434 75.04 -20.06 -54.94
C ALA A 434 74.86 -21.15 -56.01
N GLU A 435 75.56 -22.27 -55.90
CA GLU A 435 75.37 -23.38 -56.82
C GLU A 435 74.00 -24.05 -56.65
N LYS A 436 73.55 -24.24 -55.41
CA LYS A 436 72.17 -24.69 -55.13
C LYS A 436 71.13 -23.72 -55.66
N ALA A 437 71.34 -22.42 -55.46
CA ALA A 437 70.47 -21.36 -55.94
C ALA A 437 70.40 -21.35 -57.47
N ARG A 438 71.52 -21.53 -58.19
CA ARG A 438 71.51 -21.66 -59.67
C ARG A 438 70.63 -22.81 -60.15
N VAL A 439 70.76 -23.99 -59.53
CA VAL A 439 69.94 -25.15 -59.85
C VAL A 439 68.47 -24.87 -59.56
N LEU A 440 68.16 -24.16 -58.47
CA LEU A 440 66.79 -23.77 -58.12
C LEU A 440 66.23 -22.75 -59.12
N VAL A 441 67.01 -21.73 -59.48
CA VAL A 441 66.65 -20.69 -60.47
C VAL A 441 66.35 -21.30 -61.83
N GLN A 442 67.14 -22.28 -62.26
CA GLN A 442 66.90 -23.00 -63.52
C GLN A 442 65.56 -23.76 -63.52
N LYS A 443 65.04 -24.15 -62.35
CA LYS A 443 63.75 -24.84 -62.20
C LYS A 443 62.56 -23.89 -62.10
N ILE A 444 62.78 -22.58 -61.92
CA ILE A 444 61.68 -21.61 -61.75
C ILE A 444 60.70 -21.60 -62.93
N PRO A 445 61.13 -21.63 -64.22
CA PRO A 445 60.18 -21.70 -65.33
C PRO A 445 59.25 -22.91 -65.24
N THR A 446 59.79 -24.09 -64.90
CA THR A 446 59.01 -25.31 -64.69
C THR A 446 58.09 -25.20 -63.48
N MET A 447 58.48 -24.50 -62.42
CA MET A 447 57.60 -24.23 -61.27
C MET A 447 56.44 -23.32 -61.66
N ILE A 448 56.69 -22.29 -62.49
CA ILE A 448 55.66 -21.38 -63.02
C ILE A 448 54.67 -22.15 -63.89
N ASP A 449 55.16 -22.95 -64.84
CA ASP A 449 54.29 -23.73 -65.74
C ASP A 449 53.42 -24.73 -64.95
N ASN A 450 54.02 -25.48 -64.01
CA ASN A 450 53.27 -26.39 -63.13
C ASN A 450 52.23 -25.67 -62.26
N LEU A 451 52.53 -24.44 -61.82
CA LEU A 451 51.61 -23.65 -61.02
C LEU A 451 50.44 -23.14 -61.86
N ILE A 452 50.69 -22.68 -63.08
CA ILE A 452 49.65 -22.30 -64.05
C ILE A 452 48.71 -23.49 -64.31
N ASP A 453 49.26 -24.67 -64.62
CA ASP A 453 48.46 -25.88 -64.89
C ASP A 453 47.60 -26.28 -63.68
N LYS A 454 48.16 -26.19 -62.47
CA LYS A 454 47.44 -26.49 -61.23
C LYS A 454 46.38 -25.44 -60.90
N THR A 455 46.65 -24.17 -61.16
CA THR A 455 45.67 -23.11 -61.00
C THR A 455 44.50 -23.29 -61.98
N PHE A 456 44.76 -23.62 -63.25
CA PHE A 456 43.69 -23.92 -64.20
C PHE A 456 42.84 -25.12 -63.76
N ALA A 457 43.46 -26.22 -63.34
CA ALA A 457 42.71 -27.38 -62.85
C ALA A 457 41.79 -27.03 -61.66
N TRP A 458 42.26 -26.18 -60.74
CA TRP A 458 41.43 -25.70 -59.63
C TRP A 458 40.32 -24.74 -60.09
N GLU A 459 40.60 -23.86 -61.05
CA GLU A 459 39.59 -22.95 -61.63
C GLU A 459 38.47 -23.73 -62.34
N ASP A 460 38.82 -24.81 -63.03
CA ASP A 460 37.86 -25.71 -63.70
C ASP A 460 37.02 -26.49 -62.68
N GLU A 461 37.61 -26.99 -61.60
CA GLU A 461 36.91 -27.69 -60.51
C GLU A 461 36.01 -26.76 -59.69
N SER A 462 36.47 -25.54 -59.42
CA SER A 462 35.80 -24.55 -58.56
C SER A 462 34.87 -23.62 -59.33
N ASN A 463 34.87 -23.70 -60.67
CA ASN A 463 34.10 -22.88 -61.61
C ASN A 463 34.23 -21.35 -61.38
N THR A 464 35.37 -20.92 -60.84
CA THR A 464 35.68 -19.53 -60.49
C THR A 464 37.17 -19.24 -60.70
N PRO A 465 37.55 -18.02 -61.11
CA PRO A 465 38.95 -17.67 -61.29
C PRO A 465 39.69 -17.60 -59.95
N PHE A 466 40.94 -18.09 -59.92
CA PHE A 466 41.78 -18.03 -58.73
C PHE A 466 42.36 -16.63 -58.60
N LEU A 467 41.88 -15.86 -57.63
CA LEU A 467 42.33 -14.49 -57.36
C LEU A 467 43.32 -14.45 -56.21
N TYR A 468 44.56 -14.08 -56.45
CA TYR A 468 45.58 -13.78 -55.44
C TYR A 468 45.58 -12.27 -55.16
N ASP A 469 45.18 -11.86 -53.95
CA ASP A 469 45.04 -10.45 -53.55
C ASP A 469 44.24 -9.62 -54.56
N GLY A 470 43.12 -10.20 -55.03
CA GLY A 470 42.21 -9.57 -56.01
C GLY A 470 42.65 -9.67 -57.48
N VAL A 471 43.83 -10.20 -57.78
CA VAL A 471 44.34 -10.36 -59.16
C VAL A 471 44.42 -11.83 -59.55
N ARG A 472 44.03 -12.19 -60.77
CA ARG A 472 44.10 -13.60 -61.21
C ARG A 472 45.55 -14.11 -61.17
N LEU A 473 45.80 -15.20 -60.44
CA LEU A 473 47.15 -15.73 -60.22
C LEU A 473 47.86 -16.09 -61.54
N VAL A 474 47.13 -16.65 -62.50
CA VAL A 474 47.66 -16.97 -63.84
C VAL A 474 48.23 -15.73 -64.52
N ALA A 475 47.55 -14.58 -64.44
CA ALA A 475 48.03 -13.34 -65.06
C ALA A 475 49.34 -12.85 -64.42
N ILE A 476 49.47 -12.97 -63.09
CA ILE A 476 50.71 -12.66 -62.37
C ILE A 476 51.85 -13.56 -62.86
N LEU A 477 51.59 -14.85 -63.01
CA LEU A 477 52.59 -15.84 -63.43
C LEU A 477 53.01 -15.67 -64.89
N GLU A 478 52.07 -15.35 -65.78
CA GLU A 478 52.36 -15.04 -67.20
C GLU A 478 53.21 -13.77 -67.33
N GLU A 479 52.89 -12.72 -66.58
CA GLU A 479 53.69 -11.50 -66.55
C GLU A 479 55.12 -11.78 -66.03
N GLN A 480 55.26 -12.62 -65.00
CA GLN A 480 56.56 -13.03 -64.47
C GLN A 480 57.37 -13.84 -65.50
N LYS A 481 56.71 -14.74 -66.24
CA LYS A 481 57.34 -15.50 -67.35
C LYS A 481 57.86 -14.55 -68.43
N LEU A 482 57.07 -13.55 -68.82
CA LEU A 482 57.48 -12.54 -69.80
C LEU A 482 58.66 -11.69 -69.30
N ARG A 483 58.61 -11.22 -68.04
CA ARG A 483 59.70 -10.46 -67.41
C ARG A 483 61.01 -11.24 -67.41
N ARG A 484 60.98 -12.55 -67.18
CA ARG A 484 62.16 -13.42 -67.23
C ARG A 484 62.76 -13.52 -68.63
N VAL A 485 61.93 -13.75 -69.66
CA VAL A 485 62.40 -13.80 -71.06
C VAL A 485 63.07 -12.48 -71.44
N GLN A 486 62.46 -11.34 -71.07
CA GLN A 486 63.03 -10.02 -71.32
C GLN A 486 64.38 -9.83 -70.61
N LYS A 487 64.50 -10.24 -69.33
CA LYS A 487 65.77 -10.21 -68.59
C LYS A 487 66.85 -11.08 -69.27
N GLU A 488 66.52 -12.26 -69.77
CA GLU A 488 67.47 -13.13 -70.48
C GLU A 488 67.90 -12.53 -71.82
N GLU A 489 66.97 -11.96 -72.57
CA GLU A 489 67.27 -11.25 -73.82
C GLU A 489 68.16 -10.04 -73.58
N ASP A 490 67.90 -9.24 -72.56
CA ASP A 490 68.74 -8.09 -72.22
C ASP A 490 70.13 -8.51 -71.75
N LYS A 491 70.24 -9.62 -70.98
CA LYS A 491 71.53 -10.25 -70.67
C LYS A 491 72.23 -10.67 -71.98
N LYS A 492 71.56 -11.36 -72.92
CA LYS A 492 72.14 -11.73 -74.23
C LYS A 492 72.57 -10.50 -75.04
N ARG A 493 71.74 -9.46 -75.14
CA ARG A 493 72.06 -8.19 -75.83
C ARG A 493 73.27 -7.51 -75.18
N TYR A 494 73.35 -7.49 -73.85
CA TYR A 494 74.49 -6.97 -73.10
C TYR A 494 75.77 -7.78 -73.40
N TRP A 495 75.71 -9.11 -73.38
CA TRP A 495 76.83 -9.98 -73.74
C TRP A 495 77.27 -9.78 -75.19
N THR A 496 76.34 -9.67 -76.15
CA THR A 496 76.66 -9.39 -77.56
C THR A 496 77.29 -8.01 -77.71
N ARG A 497 76.77 -6.96 -77.05
CA ARG A 497 77.36 -5.61 -77.05
C ARG A 497 78.76 -5.60 -76.41
N ARG A 498 78.95 -6.31 -75.30
CA ARG A 498 80.24 -6.45 -74.61
C ARG A 498 81.24 -7.19 -75.49
N SER A 499 80.84 -8.31 -76.10
CA SER A 499 81.66 -9.07 -77.04
C SER A 499 82.03 -8.26 -78.28
N CYS A 500 81.09 -7.51 -78.89
CA CYS A 500 81.37 -6.59 -79.98
C CYS A 500 82.33 -5.47 -79.55
N ARG A 501 82.15 -4.85 -78.36
CA ARG A 501 83.10 -3.86 -77.82
C ARG A 501 84.49 -4.44 -77.63
N ILE A 502 84.61 -5.64 -77.07
CA ILE A 502 85.88 -6.34 -76.89
C ILE A 502 86.52 -6.64 -78.25
N TYR A 503 85.74 -7.10 -79.24
CA TYR A 503 86.23 -7.41 -80.58
C TYR A 503 86.66 -6.14 -81.34
N CYS A 504 85.94 -5.02 -81.19
CA CYS A 504 86.32 -3.71 -81.72
C CYS A 504 87.58 -3.14 -81.05
N LEU A 505 87.74 -3.33 -79.73
CA LEU A 505 88.97 -2.96 -79.01
C LEU A 505 90.17 -3.81 -79.49
N LYS A 506 89.96 -5.11 -79.73
CA LYS A 506 90.99 -6.04 -80.19
C LYS A 506 91.39 -5.87 -81.68
N ARG A 507 90.59 -5.14 -82.46
CA ARG A 507 90.89 -4.70 -83.84
C ARG A 507 91.54 -3.30 -83.91
N ARG A 508 91.55 -2.56 -82.79
CA ARG A 508 92.17 -1.23 -82.66
C ARG A 508 93.53 -1.24 -81.94
N SER A 509 93.89 -2.33 -81.28
CA SER A 509 95.28 -2.73 -81.00
C SER A 509 95.80 -3.56 -82.17
#